data_AF-A0A7C6IC55-F1
#
_entry.id   AF-A0A7C6IC55-F1
#
_cell.length_a   1.000
_cell.length_b   1.000
_cell.length_c   1.000
_cell.angle_alpha   90.00
_cell.angle_beta   90.00
_cell.angle_gamma   90.00
#
_symmetry.space_group_name_H-M   'P 1'
#
loop_
_entity.id
_entity.type
_entity.pdbx_description
1 polymer ?
#
loop_
_entity_poly.entity_id
_entity_poly.type
_entity_poly.pdbx_seq_one_letter_code
_entity_poly.pdbx_strand_id
1 'polypeptide(L)'
;MDRAPAIDPSVVRVARERAGLTQLQLALRVGVVGGERISSWERGLSRPRTPAVLNALAGALGVKPAALLVDLPEGPDLRWLRFAAGLSTAELAELVEVSPATIQRWESGQRLGPQHRRSAGARAGARAPRRRARS
;
A
#
# COMPACT_ATOMS: atom_id res chain seq x y z
N MET A 1 -8.70 10.47 -8.62
CA MET A 1 -7.23 10.62 -8.56
C MET A 1 -6.72 9.80 -7.40
N ASP A 2 -5.79 8.88 -7.65
CA ASP A 2 -5.18 8.05 -6.61
C ASP A 2 -4.44 8.98 -5.62
N ARG A 3 -4.91 9.02 -4.37
CA ARG A 3 -4.39 9.95 -3.35
C ARG A 3 -3.35 9.19 -2.53
N ALA A 4 -2.08 9.37 -2.86
CA ALA A 4 -0.94 8.86 -2.07
C ALA A 4 -1.15 9.12 -0.57
N PRO A 5 -0.69 8.22 0.32
CA PRO A 5 -0.81 8.42 1.77
C PRO A 5 -0.02 9.66 2.22
N ALA A 6 -0.39 10.24 3.36
CA ALA A 6 0.36 11.35 3.95
C ALA A 6 1.72 10.86 4.49
N ILE A 7 2.72 11.74 4.44
CA ILE A 7 4.02 11.54 5.08
C ILE A 7 4.19 12.50 6.25
N ASP A 8 5.00 12.13 7.24
CA ASP A 8 5.38 13.04 8.32
C ASP A 8 6.56 13.92 7.87
N PRO A 9 6.36 15.24 7.66
CA PRO A 9 7.41 16.13 7.19
C PRO A 9 8.60 16.24 8.16
N SER A 10 8.33 16.14 9.46
CA SER A 10 9.34 16.26 10.51
C SER A 10 10.29 15.07 10.49
N VAL A 11 9.76 13.85 10.28
CA VAL A 11 10.56 12.63 10.19
C VAL A 11 11.49 12.68 8.98
N VAL A 12 11.01 13.15 7.83
CA VAL A 12 11.85 13.32 6.62
C VAL A 12 13.02 14.25 6.91
N ARG A 13 12.76 15.41 7.52
CA ARG A 13 13.80 16.40 7.83
C ARG A 13 14.82 15.85 8.82
N VAL A 14 14.35 15.27 9.94
CA VAL A 14 15.22 14.73 10.98
C VAL A 14 16.08 13.58 10.43
N ALA A 15 15.52 12.69 9.63
CA ALA A 15 16.28 11.61 9.00
C ALA A 15 17.33 12.15 8.02
N ARG A 16 17.00 13.18 7.23
CA ARG A 16 17.96 13.82 6.31
C ARG A 16 19.14 14.43 7.08
N GLU A 17 18.85 15.17 8.14
CA GLU A 17 19.86 15.82 8.97
C GLU A 17 20.76 14.79 9.66
N ARG A 18 20.20 13.68 10.17
CA ARG A 18 20.96 12.55 10.72
C ARG A 18 21.84 11.86 9.68
N ALA A 19 21.38 11.78 8.44
CA ALA A 19 22.17 11.24 7.33
C ALA A 19 23.24 12.23 6.80
N GLY A 20 23.32 13.45 7.35
CA GLY A 20 24.30 14.46 6.94
C GLY A 20 24.08 14.99 5.52
N LEU A 21 22.87 14.88 4.99
CA LEU A 21 22.58 15.22 3.59
C LEU A 21 22.02 16.64 3.45
N THR A 22 22.45 17.38 2.43
CA THR A 22 21.70 18.56 1.97
C THR A 22 20.43 18.13 1.25
N GLN A 23 19.46 19.04 1.11
CA GLN A 23 18.24 18.77 0.34
C GLN A 23 18.55 18.39 -1.12
N LEU A 24 19.54 19.05 -1.74
CA LEU A 24 20.00 18.74 -3.09
C LEU A 24 20.64 17.34 -3.16
N GLN A 25 21.49 16.99 -2.20
CA GLN A 25 22.11 15.67 -2.13
C GLN A 25 21.11 14.54 -1.91
N LEU A 26 20.04 14.79 -1.14
CA LEU A 26 18.95 13.84 -0.98
C LEU A 26 18.16 13.72 -2.29
N ALA A 27 17.82 14.83 -2.94
CA ALA A 27 17.11 14.84 -4.23
C ALA A 27 17.83 13.96 -5.27
N LEU A 28 19.14 14.11 -5.41
CA LEU A 28 19.97 13.32 -6.32
C LEU A 28 19.93 11.82 -5.99
N ARG A 29 20.02 11.44 -4.71
CA ARG A 29 19.94 10.03 -4.27
C ARG A 29 18.57 9.40 -4.53
N VAL A 30 17.51 10.18 -4.38
CA VAL A 30 16.12 9.72 -4.61
C VAL A 30 15.80 9.67 -6.11
N GLY A 31 16.62 10.29 -6.97
CA GLY A 31 16.36 10.40 -8.41
C GLY A 31 15.29 11.44 -8.74
N VAL A 32 15.13 12.46 -7.89
CA VAL A 32 14.24 13.59 -8.16
C VAL A 32 15.01 14.86 -8.49
N VAL A 33 14.45 15.65 -9.41
CA VAL A 33 15.03 16.93 -9.79
C VAL A 33 14.84 17.93 -8.66
N GLY A 34 15.94 18.55 -8.24
CA GLY A 34 15.96 19.76 -7.43
C GLY A 34 15.73 19.58 -5.93
N GLY A 35 16.47 20.36 -5.12
CA GLY A 35 16.31 20.37 -3.67
C GLY A 35 14.96 20.96 -3.21
N GLU A 36 14.29 21.75 -4.05
CA GLU A 36 12.99 22.34 -3.75
C GLU A 36 11.91 21.29 -3.55
N ARG A 37 12.03 20.13 -4.22
CA ARG A 37 11.10 19.01 -4.02
C ARG A 37 11.20 18.41 -2.64
N ILE A 38 12.44 18.21 -2.15
CA ILE A 38 12.69 17.76 -0.78
C ILE A 38 12.19 18.81 0.22
N SER A 39 12.49 20.10 -0.01
CA SER A 39 11.97 21.19 0.80
C SER A 39 10.45 21.24 0.85
N SER A 40 9.76 20.93 -0.25
CA SER A 40 8.29 20.84 -0.30
C SER A 40 7.76 19.70 0.58
N TRP A 41 8.43 18.54 0.58
CA TRP A 41 8.08 17.40 1.44
C TRP A 41 8.31 17.68 2.92
N GLU A 42 9.47 18.26 3.28
CA GLU A 42 9.83 18.63 4.65
C GLU A 42 8.93 19.73 5.24
N ARG A 43 8.22 20.48 4.40
CA ARG A 43 7.23 21.49 4.81
C ARG A 43 5.79 21.00 4.71
N GLY A 44 5.57 19.74 4.32
CA GLY A 44 4.24 19.17 4.14
C GLY A 44 3.42 19.79 3.00
N LEU A 45 4.05 20.54 2.09
CA LEU A 45 3.36 21.15 0.94
C LEU A 45 3.08 20.15 -0.17
N SER A 46 3.89 19.09 -0.26
CA SER A 46 3.65 17.98 -1.16
C SER A 46 4.22 16.70 -0.56
N ARG A 47 4.19 15.61 -1.33
CA ARG A 47 4.60 14.27 -0.88
C ARG A 47 5.03 13.41 -2.07
N PRO A 48 5.81 12.33 -1.83
CA PRO A 48 6.07 11.30 -2.82
C PRO A 48 4.76 10.79 -3.44
N ARG A 49 4.63 10.88 -4.77
CA ARG A 49 3.39 10.51 -5.48
C ARG A 49 3.29 9.01 -5.77
N THR A 50 4.42 8.31 -5.78
CA THR A 50 4.48 6.88 -6.11
C THR A 50 5.16 6.08 -4.99
N PRO A 51 4.81 4.80 -4.84
CA PRO A 51 5.48 3.87 -3.93
C PRO A 51 6.99 3.79 -4.16
N ALA A 52 7.41 3.77 -5.43
CA ALA A 52 8.83 3.76 -5.80
C ALA A 52 9.60 4.98 -5.28
N VAL A 53 9.04 6.18 -5.42
CA VAL A 53 9.69 7.41 -4.92
C VAL A 53 9.72 7.43 -3.38
N LEU A 54 8.67 6.96 -2.72
CA LEU A 54 8.67 6.82 -1.26
C LEU A 54 9.76 5.86 -0.78
N ASN A 55 9.93 4.73 -1.46
CA ASN A 55 10.94 3.72 -1.11
C ASN A 55 12.36 4.21 -1.42
N ALA A 56 12.57 4.91 -2.53
CA ALA A 56 13.84 5.57 -2.83
C ALA A 56 14.21 6.62 -1.78
N LEU A 57 13.22 7.42 -1.32
CA LEU A 57 13.39 8.36 -0.20
C LEU A 57 13.81 7.63 1.08
N ALA A 58 13.09 6.58 1.46
CA ALA A 58 13.38 5.80 2.66
C ALA A 58 14.78 5.16 2.60
N GLY A 59 15.15 4.58 1.46
CA GLY A 59 16.47 4.00 1.23
C GLY A 59 17.60 5.04 1.31
N ALA A 60 17.42 6.22 0.70
CA ALA A 60 18.39 7.30 0.77
C ALA A 60 18.56 7.87 2.19
N LEU A 61 17.53 7.77 3.02
CA LEU A 61 17.51 8.20 4.42
C LEU A 61 17.93 7.11 5.41
N GLY A 62 18.08 5.86 4.97
CA GLY A 62 18.42 4.73 5.85
C GLY A 62 17.30 4.35 6.83
N VAL A 63 16.03 4.60 6.48
CA VAL A 63 14.86 4.28 7.31
C VAL A 63 13.91 3.33 6.59
N LYS A 64 13.00 2.70 7.34
CA LYS A 64 11.90 1.91 6.73
C LYS A 64 10.88 2.86 6.08
N PRO A 65 10.30 2.52 4.91
CA PRO A 65 9.28 3.36 4.26
C PRO A 65 8.09 3.69 5.16
N ALA A 66 7.66 2.72 5.97
CA ALA A 66 6.60 2.89 6.96
C ALA A 66 6.85 4.04 7.96
N ALA A 67 8.11 4.29 8.34
CA ALA A 67 8.46 5.34 9.28
C ALA A 67 8.25 6.75 8.71
N LEU A 68 8.18 6.89 7.39
CA LEU A 68 7.91 8.17 6.73
C LEU A 68 6.41 8.45 6.60
N LEU A 69 5.56 7.44 6.72
CA LEU A 69 4.11 7.56 6.54
C LEU A 69 3.45 7.99 7.84
N VAL A 70 2.39 8.79 7.73
CA VAL A 70 1.56 9.14 8.88
C VAL A 70 0.68 7.94 9.26
N ASP A 71 0.62 7.65 10.55
CA ASP A 71 -0.28 6.64 11.10
C ASP A 71 -1.74 7.08 10.99
N LEU A 72 -2.61 6.13 10.65
CA LEU A 72 -4.05 6.35 10.57
C LEU A 72 -4.70 5.89 11.88
N PRO A 73 -5.71 6.61 12.42
CA PRO A 73 -6.37 6.23 13.67
C PRO A 73 -6.95 4.81 13.68
N GLU A 74 -7.47 4.37 12.53
CA GLU A 74 -8.09 3.05 12.34
C GLU A 74 -7.07 1.96 11.96
N GLY A 75 -5.77 2.29 11.94
CA GLY A 75 -4.70 1.45 11.44
C GLY A 75 -4.44 1.58 9.93
N PRO A 76 -3.39 0.93 9.41
CA PRO A 76 -2.95 1.09 8.03
C PRO A 76 -3.97 0.49 7.04
N ASP A 77 -4.41 1.29 6.07
CA ASP A 77 -5.25 0.82 4.98
C ASP A 77 -4.42 0.11 3.87
N LEU A 78 -5.11 -0.48 2.89
CA LEU A 78 -4.45 -1.19 1.79
C LEU A 78 -3.48 -0.29 1.00
N ARG A 79 -3.83 0.98 0.80
CA ARG A 79 -2.99 1.91 0.06
C ARG A 79 -1.72 2.23 0.84
N TRP A 80 -1.84 2.46 2.14
CA TRP A 80 -0.73 2.66 3.05
C TRP A 80 0.22 1.47 2.99
N LEU A 81 -0.30 0.25 3.13
CA LEU A 81 0.48 -0.98 3.10
C LEU A 81 1.19 -1.17 1.75
N ARG A 82 0.47 -0.91 0.66
CA ARG A 82 1.01 -0.97 -0.70
C ARG A 82 2.17 0.01 -0.90
N PHE A 83 2.02 1.25 -0.43
CA PHE A 83 3.09 2.24 -0.48
C PHE A 83 4.29 1.84 0.38
N ALA A 84 4.06 1.35 1.59
CA ALA A 84 5.10 0.86 2.49
C ALA A 84 5.87 -0.33 1.88
N ALA A 85 5.20 -1.18 1.10
CA ALA A 85 5.80 -2.30 0.37
C ALA A 85 6.47 -1.91 -0.97
N GLY A 86 6.32 -0.66 -1.41
CA GLY A 86 6.90 -0.20 -2.69
C GLY A 86 6.17 -0.68 -3.94
N LEU A 87 4.96 -1.21 -3.80
CA LEU A 87 4.19 -1.80 -4.89
C LEU A 87 3.29 -0.77 -5.58
N SER A 88 3.38 -0.66 -6.89
CA SER A 88 2.34 -0.01 -7.69
C SER A 88 1.02 -0.80 -7.62
N THR A 89 -0.08 -0.17 -8.04
CA THR A 89 -1.37 -0.85 -8.15
C THR A 89 -1.31 -2.05 -9.08
N ALA A 90 -0.54 -1.96 -10.17
CA ALA A 90 -0.40 -3.02 -11.16
C ALA A 90 0.38 -4.21 -10.57
N GLU A 91 1.51 -3.95 -9.91
CA GLU A 91 2.32 -5.00 -9.28
C GLU A 91 1.54 -5.72 -8.17
N LEU A 92 0.80 -4.99 -7.33
CA LEU A 92 -0.04 -5.62 -6.32
C LEU A 92 -1.15 -6.48 -6.97
N ALA A 93 -1.76 -5.98 -8.04
CA ALA A 93 -2.82 -6.71 -8.74
C ALA A 93 -2.30 -8.02 -9.36
N GLU A 94 -1.11 -7.98 -9.95
CA GLU A 94 -0.42 -9.16 -10.47
C GLU A 94 -0.11 -10.17 -9.36
N LEU A 95 0.45 -9.72 -8.23
CA LEU A 95 0.80 -10.57 -7.09
C LEU A 95 -0.40 -11.30 -6.47
N VAL A 96 -1.60 -10.72 -6.54
CA VAL A 96 -2.82 -11.31 -5.97
C VAL A 96 -3.82 -11.80 -7.01
N GLU A 97 -3.38 -11.87 -8.28
CA GLU A 97 -4.14 -12.41 -9.42
C GLU A 97 -5.51 -11.72 -9.64
N VAL A 98 -5.57 -10.40 -9.52
CA VAL A 98 -6.76 -9.59 -9.81
C VAL A 98 -6.46 -8.47 -10.81
N SER A 99 -7.49 -7.76 -11.27
CA SER A 99 -7.28 -6.58 -12.11
C SER A 99 -6.86 -5.36 -11.27
N PRO A 100 -6.05 -4.41 -11.82
CA PRO A 100 -5.72 -3.16 -11.13
C PRO A 100 -6.97 -2.36 -10.68
N ALA A 101 -8.05 -2.43 -11.45
CA ALA A 101 -9.34 -1.82 -11.10
C ALA A 101 -9.96 -2.42 -9.83
N THR A 102 -9.70 -3.70 -9.54
CA THR A 102 -10.15 -4.36 -8.30
C THR A 102 -9.40 -3.81 -7.09
N ILE A 103 -8.07 -3.63 -7.19
CA ILE A 103 -7.27 -2.99 -6.14
C ILE A 103 -7.75 -1.56 -5.86
N GLN A 104 -7.96 -0.76 -6.91
CA GLN A 104 -8.46 0.62 -6.77
C GLN A 104 -9.83 0.68 -6.08
N ARG A 105 -10.68 -0.31 -6.34
CA ARG A 105 -12.01 -0.45 -5.71
C ARG A 105 -11.90 -0.79 -4.23
N TRP A 106 -10.98 -1.69 -3.86
CA TRP A 106 -10.70 -1.99 -2.46
C TRP A 106 -10.15 -0.77 -1.71
N GLU A 107 -9.22 -0.03 -2.32
CA GLU A 107 -8.63 1.18 -1.73
C GLU A 107 -9.59 2.37 -1.62
N SER A 108 -10.64 2.42 -2.43
CA SER A 108 -11.67 3.47 -2.33
C SER A 108 -12.75 3.16 -1.29
N GLY A 109 -12.65 2.01 -0.61
CA GLY A 109 -13.68 1.54 0.32
C GLY A 109 -14.96 1.07 -0.38
N GLN A 110 -14.98 1.01 -1.71
CA GLN A 110 -16.08 0.41 -2.46
C GLN A 110 -16.02 -1.11 -2.28
N ARG A 111 -16.66 -1.61 -1.23
CA ARG A 111 -16.84 -3.05 -1.03
C ARG A 111 -17.66 -3.60 -2.20
N LEU A 112 -17.10 -4.56 -2.93
CA LEU A 112 -17.95 -5.50 -3.66
C LEU A 112 -18.69 -6.33 -2.62
N GLY A 113 -20.01 -6.35 -2.71
CA GLY A 113 -20.81 -7.39 -2.06
C GLY A 113 -20.31 -8.79 -2.44
N PRO A 114 -20.71 -9.82 -1.67
CA PRO A 114 -20.13 -11.14 -1.73
C PRO A 114 -20.41 -11.81 -3.08
N GLN A 115 -19.42 -11.88 -3.97
CA GLN A 115 -19.55 -12.61 -5.26
C GLN A 115 -18.50 -13.71 -5.44
N HIS A 116 -17.56 -13.86 -4.51
CA HIS A 116 -16.60 -14.97 -4.52
C HIS A 116 -16.55 -15.67 -3.15
N ARG A 117 -17.69 -16.25 -2.73
CA ARG A 117 -17.60 -17.43 -1.87
C ARG A 117 -17.08 -18.56 -2.74
N ARG A 118 -15.81 -18.91 -2.55
CA ARG A 118 -15.19 -20.14 -3.04
C ARG A 118 -16.16 -21.29 -2.72
N SER A 119 -16.58 -22.04 -3.73
CA SER A 119 -17.23 -23.33 -3.58
C SER A 119 -16.24 -24.30 -2.94
N ALA A 120 -16.09 -24.21 -1.63
CA ALA A 120 -15.40 -25.20 -0.81
C ALA A 120 -16.29 -26.44 -0.74
N GLY A 121 -15.72 -27.56 -1.18
CA GLY A 121 -16.42 -28.81 -1.45
C GLY A 121 -17.20 -29.37 -0.26
N ALA A 122 -18.44 -29.75 -0.54
CA ALA A 122 -19.14 -30.77 0.23
C ALA A 122 -18.89 -32.13 -0.44
N ARG A 123 -17.86 -32.85 0.01
CA ARG A 123 -17.87 -34.32 -0.06
C ARG A 123 -18.91 -34.79 0.96
N ALA A 124 -20.08 -35.20 0.49
CA ALA A 124 -20.98 -36.06 1.24
C ALA A 124 -21.21 -37.32 0.41
N GLY A 125 -20.29 -38.28 0.55
CA GLY A 125 -20.57 -39.66 0.20
C GLY A 125 -21.49 -40.26 1.26
N ALA A 126 -22.55 -40.91 0.82
CA ALA A 126 -22.94 -42.27 1.21
C ALA A 126 -24.45 -42.49 1.03
N ARG A 127 -24.72 -43.40 0.09
CA ARG A 127 -25.96 -44.05 -0.27
C ARG A 127 -26.37 -45.05 0.82
N ALA A 128 -27.67 -45.13 1.16
CA ALA A 128 -28.41 -46.41 1.21
C ALA A 128 -29.92 -46.18 1.47
N PRO A 129 -30.82 -46.94 0.80
CA PRO A 129 -32.27 -46.88 0.98
C PRO A 129 -32.78 -47.96 1.95
N ARG A 130 -33.85 -47.72 2.72
CA ARG A 130 -34.66 -48.79 3.32
C ARG A 130 -36.17 -48.48 3.35
N ARG A 131 -36.87 -49.17 2.44
CA ARG A 131 -38.12 -49.95 2.55
C ARG A 131 -39.37 -49.39 3.28
N ARG A 132 -40.49 -49.60 2.57
CA ARG A 132 -41.92 -49.48 2.95
C ARG A 132 -42.34 -50.46 4.07
N ALA A 133 -43.35 -50.06 4.85
CA ALA A 133 -44.51 -50.84 5.31
C ALA A 133 -45.60 -49.81 5.68
N ARG A 134 -46.75 -49.68 5.00
CA ARG A 134 -48.00 -50.46 5.17
C ARG A 134 -48.31 -50.80 6.63
N SER A 135 -49.27 -50.08 7.20
CA SER A 135 -50.52 -50.62 7.78
C SER A 135 -51.58 -49.53 7.70
#